data_AF-A0A821Y492-F1
#
_entry.id   AF-A0A821Y492-F1
#
_cell.length_a   1.000
_cell.length_b   1.000
_cell.length_c   1.000
_cell.angle_alpha   90.00
_cell.angle_beta   90.00
_cell.angle_gamma   90.00
#
_symmetry.space_group_name_H-M   'P 1'
#
loop_
_entity.id
_entity.type
_entity.pdbx_description
1 polymer ?
#
loop_
_entity_poly.entity_id
_entity_poly.type
_entity_poly.pdbx_seq_one_letter_code
_entity_poly.pdbx_strand_id
1 'polypeptide(L)'
;MQFFGECFVTFFTNYGYDKILRVAGRHFRDFLLSIDQLHDSNRFSFPKMKSPLFHVTEEDENGAVLHYKSKRRGFQQYIIGQLRACGHRFFKQEILARVQDDLSSNECNHIVFRLDFNNTSGSKTKRIVPNPKLSDVTSSTFFKVFPFSIVIDARMRIHHMGDSIKEIFPVGTVLIGRHFDDVFRLIRPDIVLEWNRIISHGRHIVFVIENRIPLRPNASIVAKKFGASSNAQLRLKGQMKTVLAWNMVVFLCRPM
;
A
#
# COMPACT_ATOMS: atom_id res chain seq x y z
N MET A 1 6.06 21.71 18.90
CA MET A 1 5.62 21.08 17.63
C MET A 1 4.56 19.99 17.81
N GLN A 2 4.56 19.19 18.89
CA GLN A 2 3.51 18.18 19.11
C GLN A 2 2.11 18.81 19.21
N PHE A 3 1.96 19.87 20.01
CA PHE A 3 0.71 20.64 20.13
C PHE A 3 0.17 21.12 18.77
N PHE A 4 1.05 21.55 17.86
CA PHE A 4 0.64 21.94 16.51
C PHE A 4 0.03 20.77 15.71
N GLY A 5 0.56 19.56 15.90
CA GLY A 5 -0.02 18.32 15.33
C GLY A 5 -1.40 18.01 15.89
N GLU A 6 -1.61 18.20 17.19
CA GLU A 6 -2.91 18.00 17.84
C GLU A 6 -3.96 19.02 17.35
N CYS A 7 -3.56 20.30 17.24
CA CYS A 7 -4.38 21.34 16.65
C CYS A 7 -4.75 21.03 15.20
N PHE A 8 -3.83 20.46 14.42
CA PHE A 8 -4.12 20.05 13.04
C PHE A 8 -5.22 18.99 12.98
N VAL A 9 -5.20 17.97 13.86
CA VAL A 9 -6.27 16.96 13.91
C VAL A 9 -7.61 17.60 14.27
N THR A 10 -7.61 18.57 15.18
CA THR A 10 -8.82 19.32 15.55
C THR A 10 -9.35 20.15 14.38
N PHE A 11 -8.48 20.89 13.69
CA PHE A 11 -8.81 21.63 12.48
C PHE A 11 -9.38 20.70 11.40
N PHE A 12 -8.71 19.57 11.12
CA PHE A 12 -9.13 18.62 10.11
C PHE A 12 -10.51 18.01 10.40
N THR A 13 -10.80 17.78 11.69
CA THR A 13 -12.12 17.33 12.16
C THR A 13 -13.21 18.37 11.89
N ASN A 14 -12.93 19.66 12.11
CA ASN A 14 -13.89 20.74 11.89
C ASN A 14 -14.30 20.92 10.41
N TYR A 15 -13.45 20.47 9.47
CA TYR A 15 -13.77 20.46 8.04
C TYR A 15 -14.53 19.20 7.57
N GLY A 16 -15.00 18.36 8.49
CA GLY A 16 -15.84 17.19 8.19
C GLY A 16 -15.08 15.95 7.70
N TYR A 17 -13.76 15.94 7.80
CA TYR A 17 -12.94 14.75 7.53
C TYR A 17 -12.94 13.74 8.69
N ASP A 18 -13.63 14.07 9.79
CA ASP A 18 -13.82 13.20 10.95
C ASP A 18 -14.46 11.86 10.57
N LYS A 19 -15.41 11.89 9.63
CA LYS A 19 -16.08 10.70 9.11
C LYS A 19 -15.09 9.76 8.41
N ILE A 20 -14.17 10.32 7.63
CA ILE A 20 -13.15 9.54 6.90
C ILE A 20 -12.18 8.90 7.88
N LEU A 21 -11.70 9.66 8.87
CA LEU A 21 -10.81 9.15 9.92
C LEU A 21 -11.47 8.06 10.78
N ARG A 22 -12.77 8.19 11.06
CA ARG A 22 -13.53 7.22 11.85
C ARG A 22 -13.80 5.91 11.09
N VAL A 23 -13.85 5.95 9.76
CA VAL A 23 -14.05 4.77 8.89
C VAL A 23 -12.73 4.08 8.55
N ALA A 24 -11.60 4.79 8.68
CA ALA A 24 -10.27 4.30 8.32
C ALA A 24 -9.86 2.99 9.05
N GLY A 25 -10.36 2.75 10.25
CA GLY A 25 -10.06 1.53 11.01
C GLY A 25 -11.01 1.33 12.18
N ARG A 26 -11.21 0.06 12.59
CA ARG A 26 -11.94 -0.27 13.81
C ARG A 26 -11.06 -0.07 15.04
N HIS A 27 -9.78 -0.41 14.93
CA HIS A 27 -8.76 -0.21 15.96
C HIS A 27 -7.68 0.76 15.45
N PHE A 28 -6.91 1.34 16.38
CA PHE A 28 -5.82 2.26 16.03
C PHE A 28 -4.78 1.61 15.11
N ARG A 29 -4.50 0.31 15.31
CA ARG A 29 -3.67 -0.48 14.40
C ARG A 29 -4.17 -0.46 12.95
N ASP A 30 -5.46 -0.71 12.73
CA ASP A 30 -6.05 -0.71 11.39
C ASP A 30 -5.92 0.67 10.75
N PHE A 31 -6.09 1.72 11.56
CA PHE A 31 -5.86 3.10 11.14
C PHE A 31 -4.42 3.29 10.66
N LEU A 32 -3.40 2.89 11.43
CA LEU A 32 -1.98 3.00 11.03
C LEU A 32 -1.71 2.35 9.67
N LEU A 33 -2.28 1.17 9.43
CA LEU A 33 -2.14 0.44 8.17
C LEU A 33 -2.89 1.09 7.00
N SER A 34 -3.89 1.93 7.29
CA SER A 34 -4.74 2.60 6.30
C SER A 34 -4.29 4.03 5.95
N ILE A 35 -3.35 4.62 6.70
CA ILE A 35 -2.96 6.04 6.55
C ILE A 35 -2.59 6.37 5.10
N ASP A 36 -1.76 5.54 4.46
CA ASP A 36 -1.35 5.74 3.06
C ASP A 36 -2.55 5.76 2.09
N GLN A 37 -3.59 4.96 2.35
CA GLN A 37 -4.81 4.92 1.55
C GLN A 37 -5.61 6.21 1.69
N LEU A 38 -5.71 6.74 2.91
CA LEU A 38 -6.34 8.04 3.18
C LEU A 38 -5.59 9.19 2.49
N HIS A 39 -4.26 9.15 2.54
CA HIS A 39 -3.44 10.13 1.86
C HIS A 39 -3.59 10.07 0.33
N ASP A 40 -3.79 8.88 -0.24
CA ASP A 40 -4.06 8.72 -1.66
C ASP A 40 -5.46 9.20 -2.05
N SER A 41 -6.49 8.99 -1.21
CA SER A 41 -7.82 9.55 -1.47
C SER A 41 -7.84 11.07 -1.41
N ASN A 42 -7.07 11.67 -0.50
CA ASN A 42 -6.98 13.13 -0.38
C ASN A 42 -6.31 13.79 -1.59
N ARG A 43 -5.59 13.03 -2.43
CA ARG A 43 -4.97 13.56 -3.65
C ARG A 43 -5.99 14.04 -4.69
N PHE A 44 -7.21 13.50 -4.68
CA PHE A 44 -8.27 13.97 -5.58
C PHE A 44 -8.64 15.43 -5.28
N SER A 45 -8.70 15.80 -4.00
CA SER A 45 -8.93 17.18 -3.56
C SER A 45 -7.65 18.01 -3.61
N PHE A 46 -6.49 17.40 -3.39
CA PHE A 46 -5.18 18.08 -3.34
C PHE A 46 -4.15 17.45 -4.31
N PRO A 47 -4.22 17.72 -5.63
CA PRO A 47 -3.40 17.03 -6.63
C PRO A 47 -1.89 17.23 -6.47
N LYS A 48 -1.47 18.39 -5.97
CA LYS A 48 -0.05 18.76 -5.74
C LYS A 48 0.49 18.27 -4.38
N MET A 49 -0.34 17.61 -3.57
CA MET A 49 0.06 17.13 -2.25
C MET A 49 1.10 16.01 -2.39
N LYS A 50 2.26 16.20 -1.74
CA LYS A 50 3.28 15.16 -1.57
C LYS A 50 3.10 14.55 -0.19
N SER A 51 2.34 13.46 -0.13
CA SER A 51 2.08 12.73 1.11
C SER A 51 3.36 12.02 1.60
N PRO A 52 3.61 11.97 2.92
CA PRO A 52 4.57 11.05 3.49
C PRO A 52 4.08 9.61 3.33
N LEU A 53 4.98 8.66 3.54
CA LEU A 53 4.70 7.23 3.50
C LEU A 53 4.79 6.67 4.92
N PHE A 54 3.77 5.91 5.31
CA PHE A 54 3.65 5.26 6.60
C PHE A 54 3.64 3.75 6.43
N HIS A 55 4.56 3.11 7.12
CA HIS A 55 4.74 1.67 6.98
C HIS A 55 4.94 0.99 8.34
N VAL A 56 4.12 0.00 8.68
CA VAL A 56 4.23 -0.74 9.94
C VAL A 56 5.00 -2.03 9.71
N THR A 57 6.10 -2.22 10.45
CA THR A 57 7.00 -3.38 10.31
C THR A 57 6.74 -4.48 11.32
N GLU A 58 6.66 -4.10 12.60
CA GLU A 58 6.49 -5.00 13.73
C GLU A 58 5.24 -4.62 14.51
N GLU A 59 4.53 -5.62 15.01
CA GLU A 59 3.32 -5.46 15.80
C GLU A 59 3.39 -6.44 16.97
N ASP A 60 3.03 -5.95 18.16
CA ASP A 60 2.90 -6.78 19.35
C ASP A 60 1.62 -6.41 20.12
N GLU A 61 1.37 -7.07 21.25
CA GLU A 61 0.16 -6.83 22.06
C GLU A 61 0.13 -5.42 22.69
N ASN A 62 1.30 -4.80 22.83
CA ASN A 62 1.49 -3.51 23.51
C ASN A 62 1.81 -2.37 22.54
N GLY A 63 1.74 -2.59 21.23
CA GLY A 63 2.09 -1.55 20.28
C GLY A 63 2.46 -2.02 18.87
N ALA A 64 3.13 -1.13 18.16
CA ALA A 64 3.65 -1.36 16.82
C ALA A 64 4.86 -0.46 16.51
N VAL A 65 5.68 -0.87 15.54
CA VAL A 65 6.80 -0.10 15.00
C VAL A 65 6.37 0.54 13.67
N LEU A 66 6.38 1.87 13.62
CA LEU A 66 5.93 2.67 12.48
C LEU A 66 7.13 3.38 11.82
N HIS A 67 7.37 3.07 10.56
CA HIS A 67 8.32 3.75 9.70
C HIS A 67 7.62 4.93 9.02
N TYR A 68 8.13 6.12 9.25
CA TYR A 68 7.70 7.36 8.62
C TYR A 68 8.77 7.81 7.62
N LYS A 69 8.40 7.89 6.34
CA LYS A 69 9.27 8.39 5.27
C LYS A 69 8.69 9.65 4.64
N SER A 70 9.52 10.67 4.46
CA SER A 70 9.10 11.94 3.88
C SER A 70 10.24 12.65 3.18
N LYS A 71 9.89 13.52 2.22
CA LYS A 71 10.85 14.48 1.65
C LYS A 71 11.08 15.68 2.58
N ARG A 72 10.18 15.90 3.55
CA ARG A 72 10.23 17.04 4.48
C ARG A 72 10.93 16.63 5.78
N ARG A 73 11.91 17.42 6.21
CA ARG A 73 12.64 17.25 7.48
C ARG A 73 12.00 18.05 8.61
N GLY A 74 12.26 17.65 9.85
CA GLY A 74 11.80 18.37 11.06
C GLY A 74 10.35 18.13 11.49
N PHE A 75 9.57 17.33 10.75
CA PHE A 75 8.16 17.06 11.06
C PHE A 75 7.93 15.87 12.01
N GLN A 76 8.97 15.26 12.57
CA GLN A 76 8.82 14.10 13.46
C GLN A 76 7.91 14.38 14.66
N GLN A 77 8.11 15.52 15.33
CA GLN A 77 7.31 15.93 16.49
C GLN A 77 5.86 16.28 16.09
N TYR A 78 5.66 16.76 14.86
CA TYR A 78 4.33 17.04 14.32
C TYR A 78 3.53 15.75 14.05
N ILE A 79 4.19 14.69 13.58
CA ILE A 79 3.56 13.37 13.42
C ILE A 79 3.20 12.77 14.77
N ILE A 80 4.09 12.85 15.77
CA ILE A 80 3.80 12.38 17.13
C ILE A 80 2.52 13.01 17.68
N GLY A 81 2.36 14.34 17.57
CA GLY A 81 1.15 15.04 18.01
C GLY A 81 -0.12 14.57 17.30
N GLN A 82 -0.05 14.35 15.99
CA GLN A 82 -1.19 13.83 15.23
C GLN A 82 -1.58 12.41 15.64
N LEU A 83 -0.61 11.50 15.79
CA LEU A 83 -0.88 10.12 16.20
C LEU A 83 -1.53 10.06 17.59
N ARG A 84 -1.03 10.87 18.53
CA ARG A 84 -1.60 11.00 19.88
C ARG A 84 -3.03 11.52 19.84
N ALA A 85 -3.28 12.63 19.13
CA ALA A 85 -4.61 13.20 19.00
C ALA A 85 -5.59 12.24 18.31
N CYS A 86 -5.16 11.55 17.26
CA CYS A 86 -6.01 10.58 16.57
C CYS A 86 -6.37 9.39 17.46
N GLY A 87 -5.38 8.82 18.17
CA GLY A 87 -5.59 7.72 19.12
C GLY A 87 -6.58 8.10 20.22
N HIS A 88 -6.38 9.26 20.84
CA HIS A 88 -7.26 9.73 21.91
C HIS A 88 -8.67 10.04 21.41
N ARG A 89 -8.81 10.81 20.32
CA ARG A 89 -10.10 11.33 19.85
C ARG A 89 -10.98 10.29 19.17
N PHE A 90 -10.41 9.41 18.34
CA PHE A 90 -11.18 8.48 17.52
C PHE A 90 -11.23 7.06 18.11
N PHE A 91 -10.14 6.62 18.76
CA PHE A 91 -10.01 5.26 19.27
C PHE A 91 -10.11 5.16 20.79
N LYS A 92 -10.18 6.29 21.50
CA LYS A 92 -10.20 6.36 22.98
C LYS A 92 -9.01 5.62 23.60
N GLN A 93 -7.85 5.72 22.96
CA GLN A 93 -6.60 5.11 23.41
C GLN A 93 -5.55 6.17 23.64
N GLU A 94 -4.81 6.03 24.74
CA GLU A 94 -3.58 6.80 24.93
C GLU A 94 -2.46 6.13 24.13
N ILE A 95 -1.80 6.92 23.28
CA ILE A 95 -0.70 6.46 22.42
C ILE A 95 0.57 7.13 22.91
N LEU A 96 1.58 6.35 23.25
CA LEU A 96 2.92 6.87 23.51
C LEU A 96 3.79 6.59 22.29
N ALA A 97 4.25 7.66 21.64
CA ALA A 97 5.12 7.56 20.47
C ALA A 97 6.54 7.99 20.84
N ARG A 98 7.51 7.09 20.65
CA ARG A 98 8.93 7.34 20.88
C ARG A 98 9.69 7.18 19.59
N VAL A 99 10.70 8.01 19.38
CA VAL A 99 11.64 7.80 18.27
C VAL A 99 12.56 6.66 18.68
N GLN A 100 12.57 5.60 17.87
CA GLN A 100 13.45 4.45 18.06
C GLN A 100 14.75 4.64 17.29
N ASP A 101 14.65 4.95 15.99
CA ASP A 101 15.80 5.19 15.11
C ASP A 101 15.55 6.35 14.16
N ASP A 102 16.63 7.03 13.77
CA ASP A 102 16.64 8.00 12.68
C ASP A 102 17.55 7.48 11.56
N LEU A 103 16.94 6.99 10.49
CA LEU A 103 17.59 6.43 9.30
C LEU A 103 17.61 7.46 8.16
N SER A 104 17.53 8.74 8.50
CA SER A 104 17.47 9.82 7.50
C SER A 104 18.77 9.92 6.70
N SER A 105 18.60 10.04 5.39
CA SER A 105 19.66 10.32 4.43
C SER A 105 19.50 11.74 3.87
N ASN A 106 20.47 12.22 3.10
CA ASN A 106 20.42 13.54 2.45
C ASN A 106 19.17 13.75 1.58
N GLU A 107 18.62 12.69 0.99
CA GLU A 107 17.47 12.79 0.08
C GLU A 107 16.13 12.40 0.71
N CYS A 108 16.15 11.55 1.75
CA CYS A 108 14.95 11.02 2.37
C CYS A 108 15.02 11.10 3.89
N ASN A 109 14.03 11.74 4.50
CA ASN A 109 13.81 11.70 5.95
C ASN A 109 13.10 10.38 6.29
N HIS A 110 13.72 9.52 7.09
CA HIS A 110 13.17 8.23 7.49
C HIS A 110 13.33 8.06 9.00
N ILE A 111 12.23 8.24 9.72
CA ILE A 111 12.16 8.07 11.17
C ILE A 111 11.42 6.78 11.50
N VAL A 112 11.94 6.02 12.45
CA VAL A 112 11.30 4.82 12.99
C VAL A 112 10.74 5.17 14.36
N PHE A 113 9.42 5.01 14.52
CA PHE A 113 8.72 5.25 15.76
C PHE A 113 8.33 3.94 16.42
N ARG A 114 8.58 3.81 17.72
CA ARG A 114 7.91 2.84 18.56
C ARG A 114 6.63 3.47 19.11
N LEU A 115 5.49 2.85 18.81
CA LEU A 115 4.19 3.25 19.32
C LEU A 115 3.73 2.26 20.37
N ASP A 116 3.59 2.70 21.62
CA ASP A 116 3.03 1.91 22.70
C ASP A 116 1.54 2.24 22.86
N PHE A 117 0.69 1.23 22.68
CA PHE A 117 -0.76 1.31 22.85
C PHE A 117 -1.35 -0.08 23.06
N ASN A 118 -2.54 -0.17 23.64
CA ASN A 118 -3.19 -1.47 23.82
C ASN A 118 -3.61 -2.06 22.45
N ASN A 119 -2.84 -3.02 21.97
CA ASN A 119 -3.05 -3.72 20.70
C ASN A 119 -3.53 -5.17 20.90
N THR A 120 -4.07 -5.50 22.08
CA THR A 120 -4.58 -6.84 22.42
C THR A 120 -5.66 -7.31 21.43
N SER A 121 -6.45 -6.38 20.89
CA SER A 121 -7.49 -6.66 19.89
C SER A 121 -6.94 -6.89 18.47
N GLY A 122 -5.73 -6.42 18.18
CA GLY A 122 -5.09 -6.48 16.85
C GLY A 122 -4.05 -7.59 16.71
N SER A 123 -3.28 -7.90 17.77
CA SER A 123 -2.29 -8.98 17.81
C SER A 123 -2.93 -10.36 17.61
N LYS A 124 -4.19 -10.52 18.03
CA LYS A 124 -5.07 -11.59 17.54
C LYS A 124 -5.52 -11.28 16.13
N THR A 125 -4.56 -11.16 15.20
CA THR A 125 -4.87 -11.46 13.81
C THR A 125 -5.31 -12.90 13.90
N LYS A 126 -6.63 -13.13 13.92
CA LYS A 126 -7.18 -14.46 13.71
C LYS A 126 -6.40 -14.94 12.50
N ARG A 127 -5.52 -15.92 12.68
CA ARG A 127 -5.07 -16.72 11.55
C ARG A 127 -6.37 -16.95 10.79
N ILE A 128 -6.44 -16.51 9.54
CA ILE A 128 -7.57 -16.88 8.70
C ILE A 128 -7.39 -18.39 8.59
N VAL A 129 -7.91 -19.10 9.60
CA VAL A 129 -8.01 -20.54 9.57
C VAL A 129 -9.00 -20.73 8.44
N PRO A 130 -8.61 -21.40 7.34
CA PRO A 130 -9.53 -21.69 6.26
C PRO A 130 -10.79 -22.24 6.91
N ASN A 131 -11.93 -21.60 6.69
CA ASN A 131 -13.18 -22.11 7.22
C ASN A 131 -13.34 -23.50 6.58
N PRO A 132 -13.32 -24.60 7.35
CA PRO A 132 -13.32 -25.95 6.79
C PRO A 132 -14.59 -26.26 5.98
N LYS A 133 -15.59 -25.37 6.03
CA LYS A 133 -16.83 -25.45 5.25
C LYS A 133 -16.75 -24.84 3.85
N LEU A 134 -15.68 -24.12 3.51
CA LEU A 134 -15.52 -23.54 2.17
C LEU A 134 -14.68 -24.49 1.31
N SER A 135 -15.22 -24.87 0.15
CA SER A 135 -14.49 -25.65 -0.84
C SER A 135 -13.38 -24.81 -1.48
N ASP A 136 -12.25 -25.44 -1.78
CA ASP A 136 -11.16 -24.80 -2.50
C ASP A 136 -11.62 -24.33 -3.90
N VAL A 137 -11.13 -23.17 -4.31
CA VAL A 137 -11.39 -22.61 -5.64
C VAL A 137 -10.23 -22.98 -6.56
N THR A 138 -10.55 -23.52 -7.73
CA THR A 138 -9.54 -23.83 -8.75
C THR A 138 -8.87 -22.55 -9.26
N SER A 139 -7.59 -22.64 -9.62
CA SER A 139 -6.85 -21.50 -10.19
C SER A 139 -7.50 -20.94 -11.44
N SER A 140 -8.07 -21.81 -12.30
CA SER A 140 -8.80 -21.39 -13.50
C SER A 140 -10.03 -20.54 -13.18
N THR A 141 -10.78 -20.87 -12.12
CA THR A 141 -11.92 -20.07 -11.67
C THR A 141 -11.46 -18.74 -11.08
N PHE A 142 -10.39 -18.76 -10.28
CA PHE A 142 -9.81 -17.55 -9.71
C PHE A 142 -9.40 -16.53 -10.79
N PHE A 143 -8.70 -16.97 -11.84
CA PHE A 143 -8.26 -16.06 -12.91
C PHE A 143 -9.41 -15.56 -13.80
N LYS A 144 -10.50 -16.31 -13.93
CA LYS A 144 -11.73 -15.82 -14.56
C LYS A 144 -12.38 -14.68 -13.76
N VAL A 145 -12.37 -14.78 -12.42
CA VAL A 145 -12.92 -13.74 -11.53
C VAL A 145 -12.01 -12.52 -11.47
N PHE A 146 -10.69 -12.73 -11.52
CA PHE A 146 -9.68 -11.67 -11.45
C PHE A 146 -8.87 -11.56 -12.75
N PRO A 147 -9.47 -11.02 -13.84
CA PRO A 147 -8.81 -10.93 -15.13
C PRO A 147 -7.67 -9.90 -15.15
N PHE A 148 -7.66 -8.96 -14.20
CA PHE A 148 -6.56 -8.04 -13.94
C PHE A 148 -5.68 -8.52 -12.78
N SER A 149 -4.99 -9.64 -12.99
CA SER A 149 -4.09 -10.24 -12.01
C SER A 149 -2.71 -10.55 -12.60
N ILE A 150 -1.66 -10.43 -11.80
CA ILE A 150 -0.29 -10.84 -12.15
C ILE A 150 0.23 -11.72 -11.02
N VAL A 151 0.76 -12.90 -11.34
CA VAL A 151 1.32 -13.82 -10.35
C VAL A 151 2.83 -13.84 -10.51
N ILE A 152 3.54 -13.61 -9.40
CA ILE A 152 5.00 -13.59 -9.33
C ILE A 152 5.51 -14.60 -8.28
N ASP A 153 6.65 -15.20 -8.58
CA ASP A 153 7.35 -16.10 -7.66
C ASP A 153 8.39 -15.38 -6.79
N ALA A 154 9.04 -16.16 -5.91
CA ALA A 154 10.10 -15.67 -5.03
C ALA A 154 11.35 -15.12 -5.75
N ARG A 155 11.53 -15.46 -7.03
CA ARG A 155 12.60 -14.93 -7.89
C ARG A 155 12.15 -13.71 -8.69
N MET A 156 11.01 -13.11 -8.32
CA MET A 156 10.42 -11.97 -9.00
C MET A 156 10.11 -12.25 -10.49
N ARG A 157 9.85 -13.51 -10.86
CA ARG A 157 9.47 -13.91 -12.22
C ARG A 157 7.97 -14.04 -12.35
N ILE A 158 7.44 -13.61 -13.48
CA ILE A 158 6.00 -13.66 -13.75
C ILE A 158 5.61 -15.09 -14.13
N HIS A 159 4.77 -15.73 -13.31
CA HIS A 159 4.25 -17.07 -13.55
C HIS A 159 2.90 -17.07 -14.28
N HIS A 160 2.09 -16.05 -14.06
CA HIS A 160 0.78 -15.93 -14.71
C HIS A 160 0.37 -14.46 -14.87
N MET A 161 -0.44 -14.20 -15.88
CA MET A 161 -1.18 -12.95 -16.05
C MET A 161 -2.62 -13.26 -16.43
N GLY A 162 -3.57 -12.56 -15.83
CA GLY A 162 -4.97 -12.64 -16.22
C GLY A 162 -5.18 -12.13 -17.64
N ASP A 163 -6.25 -12.60 -18.28
CA ASP A 163 -6.44 -12.45 -19.72
C ASP A 163 -6.56 -10.98 -20.15
N SER A 164 -7.24 -10.14 -19.37
CA SER A 164 -7.32 -8.71 -19.67
C SER A 164 -5.95 -8.00 -19.62
N ILE A 165 -5.00 -8.47 -18.80
CA ILE A 165 -3.63 -7.94 -18.80
C ILE A 165 -2.82 -8.51 -19.96
N LYS A 166 -3.05 -9.73 -20.42
CA LYS A 166 -2.34 -10.25 -21.60
C LYS A 166 -2.76 -9.52 -22.87
N GLU A 167 -4.04 -9.16 -22.98
CA GLU A 167 -4.61 -8.54 -24.18
C GLU A 167 -4.05 -7.14 -24.48
N ILE A 168 -3.56 -6.41 -23.47
CA ILE A 168 -2.98 -5.07 -23.69
C ILE A 168 -1.61 -5.12 -24.35
N PHE A 169 -0.90 -6.25 -24.28
CA PHE A 169 0.42 -6.43 -24.88
C PHE A 169 0.33 -7.06 -26.27
N PRO A 170 1.24 -6.73 -27.21
CA PRO A 170 1.24 -7.31 -28.56
C PRO A 170 1.19 -8.84 -28.56
N VAL A 171 0.44 -9.41 -29.51
CA VAL A 171 0.36 -10.87 -29.70
C VAL A 171 1.77 -11.42 -29.91
N GLY A 172 2.12 -12.51 -29.22
CA GLY A 172 3.46 -13.12 -29.28
C GLY A 172 4.48 -12.53 -28.31
N THR A 173 4.14 -11.49 -27.54
CA THR A 173 5.03 -10.99 -26.47
C THR A 173 5.17 -12.06 -25.39
N VAL A 174 6.39 -12.56 -25.19
CA VAL A 174 6.70 -13.49 -24.10
C VAL A 174 6.77 -12.71 -22.80
N LEU A 175 5.77 -12.89 -21.94
CA LEU A 175 5.66 -12.22 -20.65
C LEU A 175 5.91 -13.17 -19.48
N ILE A 176 5.51 -14.43 -19.63
CA ILE A 176 5.68 -15.47 -18.60
C ILE A 176 7.15 -15.90 -18.56
N GLY A 177 7.68 -16.08 -17.35
CA GLY A 177 9.07 -16.45 -17.07
C GLY A 177 10.04 -15.27 -17.03
N ARG A 178 9.65 -14.08 -17.51
CA ARG A 178 10.46 -12.85 -17.42
C ARG A 178 10.49 -12.31 -16.01
N HIS A 179 11.56 -11.58 -15.70
CA HIS A 179 11.65 -10.83 -14.45
C HIS A 179 10.65 -9.68 -14.45
N PHE A 180 10.04 -9.42 -13.30
CA PHE A 180 8.99 -8.42 -13.13
C PHE A 180 9.45 -7.02 -13.59
N ASP A 181 10.67 -6.63 -13.20
CA ASP A 181 11.24 -5.32 -13.53
C ASP A 181 11.62 -5.14 -15.01
N ASP A 182 11.66 -6.24 -15.79
CA ASP A 182 11.87 -6.15 -17.24
C ASP A 182 10.58 -5.76 -17.97
N VAL A 183 9.43 -6.06 -17.35
CA VAL A 183 8.10 -5.86 -17.94
C VAL A 183 7.44 -4.61 -17.35
N PHE A 184 7.58 -4.40 -16.05
CA PHE A 184 6.95 -3.32 -15.30
C PHE A 184 7.99 -2.48 -14.55
N ARG A 185 7.57 -1.28 -14.19
CA ARG A 185 8.29 -0.38 -13.30
C ARG A 185 7.40 -0.08 -12.12
N LEU A 186 7.91 -0.26 -10.91
CA LEU A 186 7.21 0.21 -9.72
C LEU A 186 7.24 1.74 -9.67
N ILE A 187 6.07 2.36 -9.58
CA ILE A 187 5.89 3.81 -9.41
C ILE A 187 5.61 4.14 -7.96
N ARG A 188 4.82 3.30 -7.27
CA ARG A 188 4.53 3.44 -5.85
C ARG A 188 4.43 2.08 -5.17
N PRO A 189 4.91 1.93 -3.94
CA PRO A 189 5.75 2.89 -3.20
C PRO A 189 7.12 3.11 -3.86
N ASP A 190 7.76 4.25 -3.58
CA ASP A 190 9.09 4.61 -4.11
C ASP A 190 10.19 3.85 -3.35
N ILE A 191 10.22 2.54 -3.55
CA ILE A 191 11.15 1.59 -2.93
C ILE A 191 11.56 0.55 -3.97
N VAL A 192 12.68 -0.13 -3.74
CA VAL A 192 13.04 -1.32 -4.52
C VAL A 192 12.05 -2.44 -4.16
N LEU A 193 11.48 -3.06 -5.20
CA LEU A 193 10.54 -4.14 -5.06
C LEU A 193 11.28 -5.46 -4.84
N GLU A 194 11.31 -5.92 -3.60
CA GLU A 194 11.96 -7.18 -3.20
C GLU A 194 10.93 -8.16 -2.63
N TRP A 195 11.11 -9.46 -2.90
CA TRP A 195 10.20 -10.51 -2.42
C TRP A 195 9.91 -10.42 -0.93
N ASN A 196 10.96 -10.32 -0.10
CA ASN A 196 10.83 -10.27 1.35
C ASN A 196 9.97 -9.09 1.81
N ARG A 197 10.08 -7.93 1.15
CA ARG A 197 9.28 -6.73 1.45
C ARG A 197 7.82 -6.91 1.05
N ILE A 198 7.57 -7.60 -0.06
CA ILE A 198 6.20 -7.90 -0.50
C ILE A 198 5.53 -8.83 0.50
N ILE A 199 6.22 -9.88 0.95
CA ILE A 199 5.67 -10.85 1.91
C ILE A 199 5.42 -10.20 3.27
N SER A 200 6.37 -9.42 3.78
CA SER A 200 6.23 -8.81 5.10
C SER A 200 5.18 -7.70 5.13
N HIS A 201 5.04 -6.93 4.04
CA HIS A 201 4.34 -5.64 4.09
C HIS A 201 3.36 -5.37 2.95
N GLY A 202 3.37 -6.19 1.89
CA GLY A 202 2.59 -5.97 0.68
C GLY A 202 1.06 -5.99 0.89
N ARG A 203 0.58 -6.58 1.98
CA ARG A 203 -0.87 -6.72 2.24
C ARG A 203 -1.59 -5.39 2.38
N HIS A 204 -0.94 -4.39 2.97
CA HIS A 204 -1.54 -3.10 3.34
C HIS A 204 -1.09 -1.96 2.41
N ILE A 205 0.02 -2.15 1.72
CA ILE A 205 0.55 -1.21 0.75
C ILE A 205 -0.24 -1.30 -0.56
N VAL A 206 -0.58 -0.12 -1.11
CA VAL A 206 -1.13 -0.01 -2.46
C VAL A 206 0.02 0.20 -3.44
N PHE A 207 0.16 -0.70 -4.39
CA PHE A 207 1.20 -0.64 -5.41
C PHE A 207 0.64 0.00 -6.67
N VAL A 208 1.44 0.86 -7.30
CA VAL A 208 1.20 1.38 -8.64
C VAL A 208 2.38 0.99 -9.50
N ILE A 209 2.10 0.26 -10.57
CA ILE A 209 3.11 -0.21 -11.53
C ILE A 209 2.78 0.37 -12.90
N GLU A 210 3.79 0.49 -13.74
CA GLU A 210 3.68 1.03 -15.10
C GLU A 210 4.40 0.09 -16.06
N ASN A 211 3.87 -0.14 -17.25
CA ASN A 211 4.55 -0.99 -18.24
C ASN A 211 5.83 -0.32 -18.77
N ARG A 212 6.89 -1.13 -18.91
CA ARG A 212 8.11 -0.75 -19.64
C ARG A 212 8.06 -1.16 -21.11
N ILE A 213 7.38 -2.26 -21.39
CA ILE A 213 7.26 -2.81 -22.74
C ILE A 213 6.12 -2.10 -23.49
N PRO A 214 6.27 -1.86 -24.81
CA PRO A 214 5.21 -1.25 -25.62
C PRO A 214 3.87 -2.00 -25.55
N LEU A 215 2.77 -1.25 -25.50
CA LEU A 215 1.41 -1.77 -25.56
C LEU A 215 0.92 -1.89 -27.01
N ARG A 216 -0.16 -2.66 -27.22
CA ARG A 216 -0.87 -2.65 -28.51
C ARG A 216 -1.36 -1.25 -28.85
N PRO A 217 -1.42 -0.86 -30.14
CA PRO A 217 -1.90 0.47 -30.55
C PRO A 217 -3.26 0.87 -29.95
N ASN A 218 -4.21 -0.07 -29.87
CA ASN A 218 -5.53 0.20 -29.28
C ASN A 218 -5.45 0.41 -27.76
N ALA A 219 -4.64 -0.39 -27.06
CA ALA A 219 -4.41 -0.23 -25.63
C ALA A 219 -3.64 1.07 -25.31
N SER A 220 -2.73 1.47 -26.21
CA SER A 220 -2.02 2.75 -26.17
C SER A 220 -2.96 3.95 -26.27
N ILE A 221 -4.01 3.87 -27.10
CA ILE A 221 -5.05 4.89 -27.22
C ILE A 221 -5.90 4.96 -25.94
N VAL A 222 -6.24 3.80 -25.37
CA VAL A 222 -6.97 3.72 -24.09
C VAL A 222 -6.13 4.31 -22.95
N ALA A 223 -4.84 3.98 -22.85
CA ALA A 223 -3.93 4.57 -21.87
C ALA A 223 -3.84 6.10 -22.00
N LYS A 224 -3.86 6.64 -23.22
CA LYS A 224 -3.94 8.10 -23.45
C LYS A 224 -5.26 8.70 -22.94
N LYS A 225 -6.40 8.02 -23.09
CA LYS A 225 -7.69 8.46 -22.51
C LYS A 225 -7.66 8.50 -20.97
N PHE A 226 -6.86 7.64 -20.34
CA PHE A 226 -6.65 7.64 -18.88
C PHE A 226 -5.46 8.50 -18.42
N GLY A 227 -5.01 9.46 -19.25
CA GLY A 227 -4.03 10.49 -18.85
C GLY A 227 -2.56 10.06 -18.90
N ALA A 228 -2.22 9.04 -19.68
CA ALA A 228 -0.81 8.66 -19.92
C ALA A 228 -0.03 9.75 -20.68
N SER A 229 1.18 10.06 -20.19
CA SER A 229 2.10 11.03 -20.79
C SER A 229 2.72 10.43 -22.07
N SER A 230 2.32 10.95 -23.23
CA SER A 230 2.87 10.81 -24.60
C SER A 230 3.24 9.42 -25.18
N ASN A 231 3.71 8.45 -24.39
CA ASN A 231 4.32 7.18 -24.83
C ASN A 231 3.53 5.90 -24.50
N ALA A 232 2.20 5.98 -24.36
CA ALA A 232 1.36 4.78 -24.21
C ALA A 232 1.74 3.88 -23.02
N GLN A 233 2.03 4.50 -21.88
CA GLN A 233 2.29 3.80 -20.63
C GLN A 233 0.99 3.72 -19.82
N LEU A 234 0.50 2.50 -19.61
CA LEU A 234 -0.62 2.16 -18.74
C LEU A 234 -0.13 1.98 -17.31
N ARG A 235 -0.82 2.61 -16.37
CA ARG A 235 -0.60 2.39 -14.94
C ARG A 235 -1.62 1.42 -14.39
N LEU A 236 -1.15 0.46 -13.61
CA LEU A 236 -1.97 -0.51 -12.90
C LEU A 236 -1.84 -0.24 -11.40
N LYS A 237 -2.96 -0.02 -10.72
CA LYS A 237 -3.04 0.19 -9.28
C LYS A 237 -3.68 -1.02 -8.62
N GLY A 238 -3.07 -1.52 -7.55
CA GLY A 238 -3.53 -2.74 -6.92
C GLY A 238 -2.88 -3.03 -5.57
N GLN A 239 -3.12 -4.23 -5.07
CA GLN A 239 -2.46 -4.77 -3.88
C GLN A 239 -1.81 -6.10 -4.18
N MET A 240 -0.71 -6.37 -3.49
CA MET A 240 -0.01 -7.65 -3.56
C MET A 240 -0.49 -8.53 -2.40
N LYS A 241 -0.96 -9.75 -2.73
CA LYS A 241 -1.47 -10.72 -1.76
C LYS A 241 -0.70 -12.03 -1.90
N THR A 242 -0.17 -12.54 -0.79
CA THR A 242 0.51 -13.84 -0.76
C THR A 242 -0.53 -14.96 -0.79
N VAL A 243 -0.34 -15.92 -1.70
CA VAL A 243 -1.12 -17.16 -1.76
C VAL A 243 -0.25 -18.30 -1.26
N LEU A 244 -0.50 -18.73 -0.02
CA LEU A 244 0.33 -19.72 0.68
C LEU A 244 0.43 -21.05 -0.06
N ALA A 245 -0.69 -21.52 -0.63
CA ALA A 245 -0.73 -22.78 -1.38
C ALA A 245 0.18 -22.80 -2.62
N TRP A 246 0.47 -21.63 -3.20
CA TRP A 246 1.32 -21.51 -4.39
C TRP A 246 2.74 -21.10 -4.04
N ASN A 247 2.98 -20.68 -2.79
CA ASN A 247 4.19 -19.95 -2.38
C ASN A 247 4.50 -18.78 -3.35
N MET A 248 3.45 -18.09 -3.79
CA MET A 248 3.51 -17.02 -4.79
C MET A 248 2.78 -15.78 -4.30
N VAL A 249 3.03 -14.64 -4.94
CA VAL A 249 2.28 -13.41 -4.73
C VAL A 249 1.41 -13.14 -5.94
N VAL A 250 0.16 -12.79 -5.69
CA VAL A 250 -0.78 -12.29 -6.69
C VAL A 250 -0.93 -10.78 -6.51
N PHE A 251 -0.60 -10.02 -7.55
CA PHE A 251 -0.94 -8.63 -7.66
C PHE A 251 -2.33 -8.49 -8.30
N LEU A 252 -3.32 -8.10 -7.49
CA LEU A 252 -4.69 -7.84 -7.93
C LEU A 252 -4.82 -6.35 -8.20
N CYS A 253 -5.13 -5.98 -9.44
CA CYS A 253 -5.01 -4.61 -9.89
C CYS A 253 -6.15 -4.16 -10.79
N ARG A 254 -6.15 -2.87 -11.09
CA ARG A 254 -7.01 -2.24 -12.09
C ARG A 254 -6.23 -1.20 -12.88
N PRO A 255 -6.60 -0.95 -14.14
CA PRO A 255 -6.12 0.20 -14.90
C PRO A 255 -6.44 1.51 -14.18
N MET A 256 -5.50 2.45 -14.20
CA MET A 256 -5.70 3.85 -13.81
C MET A 256 -5.91 4.72 -15.02
#